data_AF-A0A954G0F7-F1
#
_entry.id   AF-A0A954G0F7-F1
#
_cell.length_a   1.000
_cell.length_b   1.000
_cell.length_c   1.000
_cell.angle_alpha   90.00
_cell.angle_beta   90.00
_cell.angle_gamma   90.00
#
_symmetry.space_group_name_H-M   'P 1'
#
loop_
_entity.id
_entity.type
_entity.pdbx_description
1 polymer ?
#
loop_
_entity_poly.entity_id
_entity_poly.type
_entity_poly.pdbx_seq_one_letter_code
_entity_poly.pdbx_strand_id
1 'polypeptide(L)' 'TCYLATPVSSERWPLLDIHIDEETVGTAFEVCQRLRQGTPPIYVGHAGLHEGMLTINPLCLTAENARILAARLCEELK' A
#
# COMPACT_ATOMS: atom_id res chain seq x y z
N THR A 1 -4.08 9.68 -2.62
CA THR A 1 -2.81 10.44 -2.70
C THR A 1 -1.65 9.59 -2.21
N CYS A 2 -0.40 9.80 -2.64
CA CYS A 2 0.75 8.99 -2.21
C CYS A 2 1.94 9.83 -1.77
N TYR A 3 2.61 9.41 -0.69
CA TYR A 3 3.73 10.09 -0.04
C TYR A 3 4.84 9.11 0.33
N LEU A 4 6.08 9.54 0.22
CA LEU A 4 7.23 8.76 0.68
C LEU A 4 7.59 9.20 2.10
N ALA A 5 7.32 8.35 3.10
CA ALA A 5 7.71 8.59 4.47
C ALA A 5 9.21 8.29 4.64
N THR A 6 10.02 9.35 4.68
CA THR A 6 11.45 9.25 4.95
C THR A 6 11.69 9.20 6.46
N PRO A 7 12.32 8.13 6.99
CA PRO A 7 12.64 8.08 8.40
C PRO A 7 13.78 9.04 8.73
N VAL A 8 13.70 9.64 9.92
CA VAL A 8 14.73 10.51 10.49
C VAL A 8 16.01 9.77 10.89
N SER A 9 15.93 8.46 11.09
CA SER A 9 17.07 7.60 11.44
C SER A 9 17.41 6.65 10.29
N SER A 10 18.71 6.50 10.03
CA SER A 10 19.27 5.61 8.99
C SER A 10 19.01 4.11 9.21
N GLU A 11 18.44 3.75 10.37
CA GLU A 11 18.11 2.37 10.75
C GLU A 11 16.71 1.93 10.27
N ARG A 12 15.94 2.85 9.68
CA ARG A 12 14.63 2.54 9.11
C ARG A 12 14.65 2.77 7.60
N TRP A 13 13.88 1.97 6.89
CA TRP A 13 13.71 2.11 5.45
C TRP A 13 12.60 3.12 5.15
N PRO A 14 12.71 3.89 4.05
CA PRO A 14 11.61 4.71 3.59
C PRO A 14 10.41 3.83 3.30
N LEU A 15 9.23 4.27 3.73
CA LEU A 15 7.97 3.59 3.46
C LEU A 15 7.17 4.42 2.46
N LEU A 16 6.35 3.75 1.65
CA LEU A 16 5.41 4.43 0.77
C LEU A 16 4.03 4.40 1.42
N ASP A 17 3.52 5.57 1.77
CA ASP A 17 2.20 5.74 2.32
C ASP A 17 1.23 6.18 1.23
N ILE A 18 0.11 5.48 1.10
CA ILE A 18 -0.94 5.75 0.12
C ILE A 18 -2.21 6.03 0.89
N HIS A 19 -2.69 7.27 0.81
CA HIS A 19 -4.02 7.64 1.28
C HIS A 19 -5.06 7.21 0.26
N ILE A 20 -6.00 6.43 0.76
CA ILE A 20 -7.17 5.91 0.07
C ILE A 20 -8.28 6.93 0.19
N ASP A 21 -8.91 7.20 -0.94
CA ASP A 21 -10.11 8.02 -0.98
C ASP A 21 -11.30 7.10 -0.67
N GLU A 22 -11.70 7.07 0.61
CA GLU A 22 -12.70 6.10 1.07
C GLU A 22 -14.10 6.36 0.49
N GLU A 23 -14.36 7.56 -0.03
CA GLU A 23 -15.63 7.90 -0.69
C GLU A 23 -15.75 7.26 -2.08
N THR A 24 -14.63 7.04 -2.76
CA THR A 24 -14.61 6.50 -4.13
C THR A 24 -14.36 5.01 -4.19
N VAL A 25 -13.44 4.49 -3.38
CA VAL A 25 -12.96 3.10 -3.47
C VAL A 25 -13.26 2.28 -2.22
N GLY A 26 -13.93 2.84 -1.22
CA GLY A 26 -14.22 2.17 0.05
C GLY A 26 -13.04 2.24 1.03
N THR A 27 -13.22 1.64 2.20
CA THR A 27 -12.29 1.82 3.32
C THR A 27 -10.90 1.25 3.02
N ALA A 28 -9.85 1.81 3.62
CA ALA A 28 -8.51 1.26 3.48
C ALA A 28 -8.44 -0.22 3.93
N PHE A 29 -9.28 -0.62 4.90
CA PHE A 29 -9.44 -2.02 5.30
C PHE A 29 -9.97 -2.91 4.16
N GLU A 30 -11.01 -2.47 3.46
CA GLU A 30 -11.57 -3.22 2.32
C GLU A 30 -10.58 -3.33 1.18
N VAL A 31 -9.85 -2.25 0.87
CA VAL A 31 -8.79 -2.27 -0.14
C VAL A 31 -7.67 -3.22 0.27
N CYS A 32 -7.21 -3.17 1.53
CA CYS A 32 -6.22 -4.10 2.06
C CYS A 32 -6.70 -5.55 1.99
N GLN A 33 -7.98 -5.80 2.27
CA GLN A 33 -8.58 -7.12 2.19
C GLN A 33 -8.63 -7.63 0.74
N ARG A 34 -9.05 -6.80 -0.21
CA ARG A 34 -9.09 -7.14 -1.63
C ARG A 34 -7.70 -7.43 -2.20
N LEU A 35 -6.71 -6.60 -1.89
CA LEU A 35 -5.31 -6.83 -2.25
C LEU A 35 -4.78 -8.18 -1.72
N ARG A 36 -5.18 -8.59 -0.51
CA ARG A 36 -4.79 -9.88 0.06
C ARG A 36 -5.52 -11.07 -0.59
N GLN A 37 -6.79 -10.89 -0.95
CA GLN A 37 -7.61 -11.93 -1.59
C GLN A 37 -7.31 -12.09 -3.09
N GLY A 38 -6.70 -11.09 -3.72
CA GLY A 38 -6.27 -11.14 -5.10
C GLY A 38 -5.16 -12.16 -5.37
N THR A 39 -4.96 -12.46 -6.65
CA THR A 39 -3.86 -13.32 -7.12
C THR A 39 -2.91 -12.47 -7.98
N PRO A 40 -1.63 -12.30 -7.60
CA PRO A 40 -1.00 -12.79 -6.37
C PRO A 40 -1.43 -11.99 -5.12
N PRO A 41 -1.39 -12.61 -3.91
CA PRO A 41 -1.79 -11.94 -2.68
C PRO A 41 -0.77 -10.87 -2.29
N ILE A 42 -1.26 -9.65 -2.07
CA ILE A 42 -0.43 -8.51 -1.68
C ILE A 42 -0.69 -8.17 -0.21
N TYR A 43 0.40 -8.09 0.56
CA TYR A 43 0.36 -7.74 1.97
C TYR A 43 0.93 -6.33 2.14
N VAL A 44 0.09 -5.42 2.62
CA VAL A 44 0.45 -4.05 2.96
C VAL A 44 0.48 -3.88 4.48
N GLY A 45 1.23 -2.89 4.94
CA GLY A 45 1.32 -2.49 6.34
C GLY A 45 -0.02 -1.96 6.87
N HIS A 46 -0.36 -2.39 8.08
CA HIS A 46 -1.66 -2.12 8.71
C HIS A 46 -1.68 -0.84 9.56
N ALA A 47 -0.54 -0.19 9.78
CA ALA A 47 -0.39 0.88 10.75
C ALA A 47 -1.34 2.06 10.51
N GLY A 48 -1.61 2.40 9.24
CA GLY A 48 -2.44 3.54 8.85
C GLY A 48 -3.87 3.21 8.44
N LEU A 49 -4.33 1.95 8.53
CA LEU A 49 -5.63 1.56 7.94
C LEU A 49 -6.81 2.31 8.55
N HIS A 50 -6.74 2.63 9.84
CA HIS A 50 -7.76 3.40 10.55
C HIS A 50 -7.83 4.88 10.13
N GLU A 51 -6.78 5.38 9.46
CA GLU A 51 -6.67 6.75 8.95
C GLU A 51 -6.88 6.78 7.42
N GLY A 52 -7.38 5.69 6.82
CA GLY A 52 -7.52 5.57 5.38
C GLY A 52 -6.19 5.43 4.64
N MET A 53 -5.14 4.92 5.30
CA MET A 53 -3.78 4.87 4.76
C MET A 53 -3.22 3.43 4.64
N LEU A 54 -2.69 3.10 3.46
CA LEU A 54 -1.93 1.87 3.19
C LEU A 54 -0.44 2.17 3.22
N THR A 55 0.32 1.40 3.98
CA THR A 55 1.79 1.53 4.02
C THR A 55 2.44 0.39 3.25
N ILE A 56 3.34 0.68 2.32
CA ILE A 56 4.09 -0.31 1.55
C ILE A 56 5.54 -0.26 2.00
N ASN A 57 6.07 -1.42 2.41
CA ASN A 57 7.47 -1.57 2.78
C ASN A 57 8.28 -2.03 1.56
N PRO A 58 9.21 -1.20 1.04
CA PRO A 58 9.98 -1.55 -0.15
C PRO A 58 11.09 -2.57 0.10
N LEU A 59 11.37 -2.97 1.36
CA LEU A 59 12.51 -3.83 1.71
C LEU A 59 12.54 -5.16 0.95
N CYS A 60 11.38 -5.75 0.65
CA CYS A 60 11.26 -7.01 -0.10
C CYS A 60 10.73 -6.80 -1.53
N LEU A 61 10.66 -5.57 -2.02
CA LEU A 61 10.10 -5.26 -3.34
C LEU A 61 11.17 -5.35 -4.43
N THR A 62 11.09 -6.37 -5.26
CA THR A 62 11.84 -6.43 -6.52
C THR A 62 11.17 -5.56 -7.58
N ALA A 63 11.90 -5.18 -8.63
CA ALA A 63 11.33 -4.41 -9.74
C ALA A 63 10.16 -5.12 -10.46
N GLU A 64 10.11 -6.45 -10.39
CA GLU A 64 8.99 -7.25 -10.89
C GLU A 64 7.79 -7.18 -9.95
N ASN A 65 7.99 -7.42 -8.66
CA ASN A 65 6.94 -7.33 -7.65
C ASN A 65 6.38 -5.91 -7.54
N ALA A 66 7.21 -4.88 -7.79
CA ALA A 66 6.79 -3.48 -7.85
C ALA A 66 5.80 -3.22 -8.99
N ARG A 67 6.05 -3.79 -10.17
CA ARG A 67 5.13 -3.68 -11.32
C ARG A 67 3.81 -4.39 -11.04
N ILE A 68 3.86 -5.59 -10.45
CA ILE A 68 2.66 -6.35 -10.07
C ILE A 68 1.85 -5.58 -9.02
N LEU A 69 2.52 -5.05 -7.99
CA LEU A 69 1.91 -4.23 -6.95
C LEU A 69 1.23 -2.99 -7.54
N ALA A 70 1.92 -2.25 -8.41
CA ALA A 70 1.38 -1.06 -9.04
C ALA A 70 0.15 -1.37 -9.90
N ALA A 71 0.19 -2.46 -10.67
CA ALA A 71 -0.95 -2.89 -11.46
C ALA A 71 -2.16 -3.21 -10.57
N ARG A 72 -1.96 -3.96 -9.49
CA ARG A 72 -3.04 -4.29 -8.55
C ARG A 72 -3.60 -3.10 -7.80
N LEU A 73 -2.75 -2.18 -7.35
CA LEU A 73 -3.22 -0.94 -6.74
C LEU A 73 -4.08 -0.17 -7.73
N CYS A 74 -3.67 -0.05 -9.00
CA CYS A 74 -4.50 0.61 -10.02
C CYS A 74 -5.79 -0.14 -10.36
N GLU A 75 -5.91 -1.44 -10.11
CA GLU A 75 -7.16 -2.18 -10.30
C GLU A 75 -8.11 -2.01 -9.13
N GLU A 76 -7.59 -2.01 -7.90
CA GLU A 76 -8.39 -1.88 -6.67
C GLU A 76 -8.78 -0.45 -6.34
N LEU A 77 -8.05 0.53 -6.88
CA LEU A 77 -8.27 1.97 -6.67
C LEU A 77 -8.99 2.66 -7.84
N LYS A 78 -9.65 1.90 -8.71
CA LYS A 78 -10.54 2.41 -9.78
C LYS A 78 -11.96 2.54 -9.28
#